data_AF-A0A0U5GWR4-F1
#
_entry.id   AF-A0A0U5GWR4-F1
#
_cell.length_a   1.000
_cell.length_b   1.000
_cell.length_c   1.000
_cell.angle_alpha   90.00
_cell.angle_beta   90.00
_cell.angle_gamma   90.00
#
_symmetry.space_group_name_H-M   'P 1'
#
loop_
_entity.id
_entity.type
_entity.pdbx_description
1 polymer ?
#
loop_
_entity_poly.entity_id
_entity_poly.type
_entity_poly.pdbx_seq_one_letter_code
_entity_poly.pdbx_strand_id
1 'polypeptide(L)'
;MHLILAIAAHHLAYLQVNKPSAKHYTLLALKHASKGLKGFTAATASPRDNNCGALYVSAILVCYCTFAGGPTGPGDLLICNIDGGDAGTPRLLIQGVGIIREMIDPTTLFSGHLEPLGLATTNVSKNQISEPTYKRDGFPRIDWEDPLQKLPEAITASGGSGMPAYLDGLEELAAIYHATYGDSHGVYTGADKNSHIFGWLYRLQAPFRDCLLRKEPVALLLLAYYAVLFKTTERCWYMDGWMEHLILTINTLIRGDLAFCMQWPIAQISPKDSTSRA
;
A
#
# COMPACT_ATOMS: atom_id res chain seq x y z
N MET A 1 14.98 16.70 5.22
CA MET A 1 14.25 17.80 5.92
C MET A 1 12.92 18.16 5.24
N HIS A 2 12.88 18.50 3.94
CA HIS A 2 11.63 18.91 3.27
C HIS A 2 10.50 17.86 3.32
N LEU A 3 10.81 16.57 3.21
CA LEU A 3 9.79 15.52 3.30
C LEU A 3 9.11 15.46 4.67
N ILE A 4 9.85 15.69 5.75
CA ILE A 4 9.28 15.76 7.11
C ILE A 4 8.31 16.94 7.22
N LEU A 5 8.68 18.10 6.68
CA LEU A 5 7.81 19.28 6.64
C LEU A 5 6.55 19.04 5.80
N ALA A 6 6.68 18.26 4.71
CA ALA A 6 5.54 17.88 3.89
C ALA A 6 4.54 17.01 4.66
N ILE A 7 5.01 15.97 5.37
CA ILE A 7 4.15 15.12 6.20
C ILE A 7 3.49 15.95 7.32
N ALA A 8 4.25 16.81 7.99
CA ALA A 8 3.70 17.67 9.04
C ALA A 8 2.59 18.59 8.49
N ALA A 9 2.79 19.18 7.31
CA ALA A 9 1.78 19.99 6.65
C ALA A 9 0.56 19.17 6.20
N HIS A 10 0.75 17.93 5.70
CA HIS A 10 -0.37 17.03 5.41
C HIS A 10 -1.18 16.70 6.66
N HIS A 11 -0.52 16.38 7.77
CA HIS A 11 -1.20 16.09 9.03
C HIS A 11 -1.98 17.31 9.56
N LEU A 12 -1.40 18.52 9.46
CA LEU A 12 -2.11 19.75 9.81
C LEU A 12 -3.31 20.01 8.90
N ALA A 13 -3.21 19.71 7.60
CA ALA A 13 -4.33 19.79 6.68
C ALA A 13 -5.44 18.79 7.06
N TYR A 14 -5.07 17.57 7.45
CA TYR A 14 -5.98 16.53 7.90
C TYR A 14 -6.76 16.95 9.16
N LEU A 15 -6.06 17.42 10.21
CA LEU A 15 -6.68 17.88 11.46
C LEU A 15 -7.56 19.13 11.28
N GLN A 16 -7.34 19.89 10.21
CA GLN A 16 -8.02 21.15 9.96
C GLN A 16 -8.98 21.09 8.77
N VAL A 17 -9.40 19.90 8.34
CA VAL A 17 -10.22 19.69 7.13
C VAL A 17 -11.45 20.62 7.04
N ASN A 18 -12.05 20.97 8.18
CA ASN A 18 -13.22 21.86 8.27
C ASN A 18 -12.88 23.36 8.38
N LYS A 19 -11.59 23.73 8.35
CA LYS A 19 -11.11 25.11 8.49
C LYS A 19 -10.55 25.63 7.16
N PRO A 20 -10.67 26.94 6.87
CA PRO A 20 -10.09 27.53 5.66
C PRO A 20 -8.57 27.33 5.53
N SER A 21 -7.88 27.19 6.66
CA SER A 21 -6.44 26.96 6.75
C SER A 21 -6.00 25.60 6.18
N ALA A 22 -6.88 24.61 6.02
CA ALA A 22 -6.54 23.32 5.40
C ALA A 22 -5.93 23.51 4.00
N LYS A 23 -6.52 24.39 3.17
CA LYS A 23 -6.01 24.67 1.83
C LYS A 23 -4.58 25.21 1.85
N HIS A 24 -4.27 26.08 2.81
CA HIS A 24 -2.93 26.61 2.99
C HIS A 24 -1.94 25.48 3.31
N TYR A 25 -2.29 24.59 4.24
CA TYR A 25 -1.43 23.47 4.62
C TYR A 25 -1.29 22.43 3.50
N THR A 26 -2.32 22.14 2.73
CA THR A 26 -2.24 21.28 1.53
C THR A 26 -1.24 21.84 0.51
N LEU A 27 -1.32 23.15 0.22
CA LEU A 27 -0.36 23.79 -0.70
C LEU A 27 1.07 23.78 -0.16
N LEU A 28 1.22 24.00 1.15
CA LEU A 28 2.53 23.95 1.81
C LEU A 28 3.12 22.53 1.77
N ALA A 29 2.28 21.52 1.96
CA ALA A 29 2.65 20.12 1.88
C ALA A 29 3.15 19.76 0.47
N LEU A 30 2.37 20.11 -0.57
CA LEU A 30 2.76 19.90 -1.98
C LEU A 30 4.08 20.60 -2.33
N LYS A 31 4.28 21.84 -1.88
CA LYS A 31 5.51 22.60 -2.09
C LYS A 31 6.73 21.89 -1.48
N HIS A 32 6.60 21.40 -0.25
CA HIS A 32 7.68 20.70 0.43
C HIS A 32 7.90 19.29 -0.12
N ALA A 33 6.84 18.57 -0.48
CA ALA A 33 6.92 17.25 -1.11
C ALA A 33 7.67 17.34 -2.45
N SER A 34 7.33 18.31 -3.30
CA SER A 34 8.02 18.53 -4.59
C SER A 34 9.51 18.84 -4.41
N LYS A 35 9.87 19.71 -3.45
CA LYS A 35 11.28 20.00 -3.14
C LYS A 35 12.02 18.79 -2.58
N GLY A 36 11.38 18.05 -1.67
CA GLY A 36 11.94 16.85 -1.06
C GLY A 36 12.19 15.77 -2.09
N LEU A 37 11.24 15.58 -3.02
CA LEU A 37 11.34 14.61 -4.09
C LEU A 37 12.46 14.94 -5.08
N LYS A 38 12.60 16.21 -5.49
CA LYS A 38 13.74 16.65 -6.33
C LYS A 38 15.08 16.34 -5.66
N GLY A 39 15.19 16.62 -4.36
CA GLY A 39 16.40 16.30 -3.59
C GLY A 39 16.66 14.79 -3.49
N PHE A 40 15.61 14.00 -3.26
CA PHE A 40 15.70 12.54 -3.22
C PHE A 40 16.17 11.98 -4.56
N THR A 41 15.55 12.38 -5.68
CA THR A 41 15.94 11.94 -7.03
C THR A 41 17.40 12.28 -7.36
N ALA A 42 17.86 13.48 -7.00
CA ALA A 42 19.26 13.87 -7.18
C ALA A 42 20.21 13.00 -6.34
N ALA A 43 19.84 12.67 -5.11
CA ALA A 43 20.63 11.83 -4.23
C ALA A 43 20.66 10.36 -4.68
N THR A 44 19.57 9.84 -5.28
CA THR A 44 19.53 8.49 -5.85
C THR A 44 20.36 8.33 -7.13
N ALA A 45 20.65 9.42 -7.85
CA ALA A 45 21.49 9.38 -9.04
C ALA A 45 23.00 9.22 -8.73
N SER A 46 23.41 9.37 -7.47
CA SER A 46 24.79 9.17 -7.02
C SER A 46 24.79 8.53 -5.63
N PRO A 47 24.39 7.25 -5.52
CA PRO A 47 24.39 6.55 -4.25
C PRO A 47 25.83 6.44 -3.74
N ARG A 48 26.01 6.77 -2.46
CA ARG A 48 27.27 6.63 -1.72
C ARG A 48 26.98 5.84 -0.46
N ASP A 49 27.94 5.03 -0.02
CA ASP A 49 27.79 4.14 1.15
C ASP A 49 27.37 4.88 2.43
N ASN A 50 27.74 6.16 2.57
CA ASN A 50 27.38 7.00 3.72
C ASN A 50 25.98 7.64 3.66
N ASN A 51 25.22 7.48 2.58
CA ASN A 51 23.91 8.10 2.38
C ASN A 51 22.75 7.09 2.28
N CYS A 52 23.05 5.79 2.30
CA CYS A 52 22.07 4.71 2.12
C CYS A 52 20.91 4.77 3.12
N GLY A 53 21.22 5.00 4.39
CA GLY A 53 20.22 5.14 5.44
C GLY A 53 19.29 6.35 5.26
N ALA A 54 19.86 7.50 4.89
CA ALA A 54 19.07 8.72 4.64
C ALA A 54 18.22 8.59 3.35
N LEU A 55 18.71 7.88 2.34
CA LEU A 55 17.92 7.52 1.15
C LEU A 55 16.74 6.62 1.52
N TYR A 56 16.96 5.60 2.36
CA TYR A 56 15.89 4.72 2.82
C TYR A 56 14.79 5.47 3.59
N VAL A 57 15.17 6.27 4.59
CA VAL A 57 14.23 7.10 5.35
C VAL A 57 13.51 8.08 4.43
N SER A 58 14.22 8.71 3.48
CA SER A 58 13.60 9.60 2.51
C SER A 58 12.57 8.88 1.65
N ALA A 59 12.85 7.65 1.21
CA ALA A 59 11.92 6.86 0.41
C ALA A 59 10.65 6.50 1.19
N ILE A 60 10.76 6.14 2.48
CA ILE A 60 9.60 5.94 3.38
C ILE A 60 8.78 7.23 3.51
N LEU A 61 9.45 8.35 3.79
CA LEU A 61 8.77 9.63 3.96
C LEU A 61 8.06 10.07 2.67
N VAL A 62 8.64 9.78 1.50
CA VAL A 62 7.94 10.01 0.24
C VAL A 62 6.69 9.14 0.12
N CYS A 63 6.75 7.84 0.47
CA CYS A 63 5.56 6.99 0.46
C CYS A 63 4.45 7.56 1.35
N TYR A 64 4.79 8.01 2.57
CA TYR A 64 3.82 8.67 3.45
C TYR A 64 3.27 9.97 2.89
N CYS A 65 4.09 10.79 2.21
CA CYS A 65 3.59 11.99 1.53
C CYS A 65 2.61 11.62 0.40
N THR A 66 2.92 10.59 -0.38
CA THR A 66 2.05 10.10 -1.46
C THR A 66 0.71 9.61 -0.90
N PHE A 67 0.74 8.78 0.15
CA PHE A 67 -0.49 8.30 0.78
C PHE A 67 -1.29 9.46 1.39
N ALA A 68 -0.65 10.33 2.16
CA ALA A 68 -1.28 11.47 2.80
C ALA A 68 -1.84 12.53 1.82
N GLY A 69 -1.34 12.54 0.58
CA GLY A 69 -1.88 13.37 -0.50
C GLY A 69 -3.23 12.88 -1.03
N GLY A 70 -3.56 11.61 -0.79
CA GLY A 70 -4.75 10.97 -1.33
C GLY A 70 -4.66 10.71 -2.84
N PRO A 71 -5.73 10.16 -3.44
CA PRO A 71 -5.80 9.90 -4.86
C PRO A 71 -5.68 11.19 -5.68
N THR A 72 -4.83 11.17 -6.70
CA THR A 72 -4.56 12.34 -7.56
C THR A 72 -5.64 12.55 -8.65
N GLY A 73 -6.48 11.55 -8.89
CA GLY A 73 -7.57 11.58 -9.86
C GLY A 73 -8.45 10.32 -9.78
N PRO A 74 -9.50 10.21 -10.61
CA PRO A 74 -10.43 9.08 -10.56
C PRO A 74 -9.77 7.74 -10.92
N GLY A 75 -8.80 7.73 -11.85
CA GLY A 75 -8.04 6.53 -12.22
C GLY A 75 -6.75 6.30 -11.43
N ASP A 76 -6.59 6.88 -10.23
CA ASP A 76 -5.39 6.66 -9.42
C ASP A 76 -5.53 5.38 -8.57
N LEU A 77 -4.89 4.30 -9.04
CA LEU A 77 -4.93 3.00 -8.41
C LEU A 77 -3.80 2.80 -7.38
N LEU A 78 -3.24 3.89 -6.81
CA LEU A 78 -2.13 3.93 -5.85
C LEU A 78 -0.77 3.49 -6.43
N ILE A 79 -0.77 2.39 -7.20
CA ILE A 79 0.38 1.75 -7.82
C ILE A 79 0.57 2.25 -9.26
N CYS A 80 -0.55 2.52 -9.94
CA CYS A 80 -0.57 3.01 -11.30
C CYS A 80 -1.74 3.97 -11.53
N ASN A 81 -1.65 4.80 -12.56
CA ASN A 81 -2.74 5.65 -13.00
C ASN A 81 -3.22 5.18 -14.39
N ILE A 82 -4.52 4.94 -14.52
CA ILE A 82 -5.14 4.35 -15.72
C ILE A 82 -5.70 5.38 -16.71
N ASP A 83 -5.69 6.67 -16.39
CA ASP A 83 -6.29 7.75 -17.19
C ASP A 83 -5.33 8.35 -18.24
N GLY A 84 -4.15 7.74 -18.43
CA GLY A 84 -3.22 8.11 -19.51
C GLY A 84 -2.55 9.49 -19.35
N GLY A 85 -2.79 10.20 -18.24
CA GLY A 85 -2.10 11.44 -17.91
C GLY A 85 -0.64 11.18 -17.53
N ASP A 86 0.29 11.69 -18.34
CA ASP A 86 1.68 11.85 -17.92
C ASP A 86 1.75 12.95 -16.86
N ALA A 87 1.68 12.55 -15.59
CA ALA A 87 2.04 13.40 -14.45
C ALA A 87 2.46 12.53 -13.26
N GLY A 88 3.76 12.21 -13.22
CA GLY A 88 4.57 12.27 -12.00
C GLY A 88 4.17 11.44 -10.77
N THR A 89 5.05 10.49 -10.43
CA THR A 89 5.57 10.31 -9.06
C THR A 89 4.66 9.67 -7.98
N PRO A 90 3.99 8.54 -8.30
CA PRO A 90 4.01 7.39 -7.37
C PRO A 90 4.91 6.24 -7.85
N ARG A 91 5.08 6.12 -9.18
CA ARG A 91 5.62 4.96 -9.92
C ARG A 91 6.98 4.44 -9.42
N LEU A 92 7.91 5.32 -9.05
CA LEU A 92 9.30 4.95 -8.74
C LEU A 92 9.60 4.85 -7.23
N LEU A 93 8.69 5.34 -6.39
CA LEU A 93 9.01 5.64 -4.99
C LEU A 93 8.77 4.47 -4.07
N ILE A 94 7.64 3.79 -4.28
CA ILE A 94 7.33 2.52 -3.62
C ILE A 94 8.37 1.48 -4.07
N GLN A 95 8.60 1.32 -5.38
CA GLN A 95 9.63 0.39 -5.89
C GLN A 95 11.05 0.73 -5.39
N GLY A 96 11.40 2.02 -5.28
CA GLY A 96 12.69 2.46 -4.76
C GLY A 96 12.98 1.97 -3.34
N VAL A 97 11.97 1.90 -2.46
CA VAL A 97 12.11 1.33 -1.11
C VAL A 97 12.45 -0.16 -1.18
N GLY A 98 11.76 -0.91 -2.04
CA GLY A 98 12.01 -2.34 -2.25
C GLY A 98 13.41 -2.62 -2.76
N ILE A 99 13.83 -1.87 -3.79
CA ILE A 99 15.18 -1.96 -4.38
C ILE A 99 16.26 -1.60 -3.35
N ILE A 100 16.08 -0.54 -2.55
CA ILE A 100 17.04 -0.17 -1.50
C ILE A 100 17.14 -1.27 -0.43
N ARG A 101 16.03 -1.91 -0.06
CA ARG A 101 16.00 -3.01 0.91
C ARG A 101 16.63 -4.30 0.36
N GLU A 102 16.52 -4.55 -0.94
CA GLU A 102 17.07 -5.74 -1.60
C GLU A 102 18.55 -5.58 -1.97
N MET A 103 18.99 -4.38 -2.37
CA MET A 103 20.37 -4.15 -2.83
C MET A 103 21.35 -3.85 -1.71
N ILE A 104 20.87 -3.40 -0.53
CA ILE A 104 21.75 -2.97 0.56
C ILE A 104 21.61 -3.95 1.71
N ASP A 105 22.75 -4.48 2.16
CA ASP A 105 22.78 -5.37 3.31
C ASP A 105 22.12 -4.71 4.53
N PRO A 106 21.19 -5.39 5.23
CA PRO A 106 20.47 -4.82 6.37
C PRO A 106 21.37 -4.24 7.46
N THR A 107 22.55 -4.83 7.68
CA THR A 107 23.50 -4.33 8.70
C THR A 107 24.14 -3.00 8.29
N THR A 108 24.28 -2.78 6.98
CA THR A 108 24.76 -1.49 6.43
C THR A 108 23.64 -0.46 6.40
N LEU A 109 22.42 -0.88 6.00
CA LEU A 109 21.23 -0.04 5.89
C LEU A 109 20.78 0.54 7.25
N PHE A 110 20.86 -0.30 8.29
CA PHE A 110 20.44 0.03 9.65
C PHE A 110 21.64 0.22 10.58
N SER A 111 22.73 0.81 10.09
CA SER A 111 23.88 1.17 10.92
C SER A 111 23.69 2.55 11.59
N GLY A 112 24.44 2.79 12.67
CA GLY A 112 24.46 4.08 13.38
C GLY A 112 23.09 4.50 13.91
N HIS A 113 22.61 5.69 13.57
CA HIS A 113 21.35 6.26 14.08
C HIS A 113 20.09 5.50 13.62
N LEU A 114 20.22 4.58 12.66
CA LEU A 114 19.10 3.77 12.15
C LEU A 114 19.08 2.35 12.74
N GLU A 115 20.02 2.01 13.63
CA GLU A 115 20.07 0.72 14.32
C GLU A 115 18.75 0.36 15.04
N PRO A 116 18.03 1.30 15.70
CA PRO A 116 16.71 0.99 16.27
C PRO A 116 15.66 0.57 15.22
N LEU A 117 15.75 1.11 14.00
CA LEU A 117 14.87 0.71 12.89
C LEU A 117 15.29 -0.65 12.31
N GLY A 118 16.58 -0.99 12.42
CA GLY A 118 17.11 -2.31 12.11
C GLY A 118 16.62 -3.37 13.08
N LEU A 119 16.66 -3.11 14.39
CA LEU A 119 16.18 -4.05 15.42
C LEU A 119 14.68 -4.36 15.28
N ALA A 120 13.87 -3.38 14.88
CA ALA A 120 12.45 -3.57 14.55
C ALA A 120 12.22 -4.39 13.27
N THR A 121 13.24 -4.62 12.44
CA THR A 121 13.17 -5.46 11.24
C THR A 121 13.92 -6.79 11.40
N THR A 122 14.95 -6.87 12.24
CA THR A 122 15.80 -8.05 12.46
C THR A 122 15.38 -8.90 13.67
N ASN A 123 14.86 -8.32 14.76
CA ASN A 123 14.28 -9.12 15.87
C ASN A 123 12.97 -9.79 15.49
N VAL A 124 12.32 -9.33 14.42
CA VAL A 124 11.10 -9.93 13.86
C VAL A 124 11.43 -11.12 12.93
N SER A 125 12.69 -11.22 12.49
CA SER A 125 13.15 -12.26 11.55
C SER A 125 13.52 -13.61 12.22
N LYS A 126 13.40 -13.76 13.54
CA LYS A 126 13.73 -15.03 14.24
C LYS A 126 12.64 -15.62 15.12
N ASN A 127 11.59 -14.88 15.44
CA ASN A 127 10.44 -15.43 16.14
C ASN A 127 9.29 -15.57 15.15
N GLN A 128 8.84 -16.80 14.91
CA GLN A 128 7.53 -17.03 14.30
C GLN A 128 6.52 -16.19 15.08
N ILE A 129 5.93 -15.18 14.44
CA ILE A 129 4.84 -14.44 15.07
C ILE A 129 3.66 -15.40 15.07
N SER A 130 3.35 -15.96 16.24
CA SER A 130 2.23 -16.91 16.40
C SER A 130 0.87 -16.21 16.34
N GLU A 131 0.84 -14.87 16.42
CA GLU A 131 -0.37 -14.07 16.47
C GLU A 131 -0.54 -13.19 15.23
N PRO A 132 -1.70 -13.25 14.55
CA PRO A 132 -1.96 -12.43 13.37
C PRO A 132 -2.09 -10.94 13.71
N THR A 133 -1.84 -10.07 12.73
CA THR A 133 -1.80 -8.60 12.88
C THR A 133 -3.07 -8.03 13.51
N TYR A 134 -4.26 -8.52 13.12
CA TYR A 134 -5.52 -8.02 13.67
C TYR A 134 -5.62 -8.21 15.19
N LYS A 135 -5.11 -9.32 15.71
CA LYS A 135 -5.15 -9.64 17.14
C LYS A 135 -4.13 -8.81 17.91
N ARG A 136 -2.92 -8.69 17.37
CA ARG A 136 -1.83 -7.87 17.93
C ARG A 136 -2.23 -6.40 18.06
N ASP A 137 -2.85 -5.86 17.01
CA ASP A 137 -3.14 -4.42 16.90
C ASP A 137 -4.60 -4.08 17.28
N GLY A 138 -5.43 -5.08 17.59
CA GLY A 138 -6.80 -4.93 18.06
C GLY A 138 -7.79 -4.43 16.99
N PHE A 139 -7.71 -4.99 15.78
CA PHE A 139 -8.66 -4.77 14.68
C PHE A 139 -9.71 -5.88 14.62
N PRO A 140 -10.89 -5.67 14.02
CA PRO A 140 -11.86 -6.74 13.81
C PRO A 140 -11.34 -7.76 12.78
N ARG A 141 -11.62 -9.05 13.01
CA ARG A 141 -11.35 -10.11 12.03
C ARG A 141 -12.35 -10.01 10.88
N ILE A 142 -11.87 -10.21 9.66
CA ILE A 142 -12.71 -10.31 8.46
C ILE A 142 -12.67 -11.76 8.00
N ASP A 143 -13.83 -12.31 7.65
CA ASP A 143 -13.91 -13.61 6.99
C ASP A 143 -13.50 -13.46 5.52
N TRP A 144 -12.28 -13.91 5.22
CA TRP A 144 -11.61 -13.69 3.94
C TRP A 144 -11.45 -15.00 3.14
N GLU A 145 -11.55 -16.15 3.80
CA GLU A 145 -11.28 -17.45 3.20
C GLU A 145 -12.28 -17.80 2.08
N ASP A 146 -13.58 -17.72 2.35
CA ASP A 146 -14.62 -18.05 1.35
C ASP A 146 -14.58 -17.14 0.10
N PRO A 147 -14.44 -15.81 0.24
CA PRO A 147 -14.27 -14.92 -0.92
C PRO A 147 -13.03 -15.25 -1.76
N LEU A 148 -11.86 -15.48 -1.12
CA LEU A 148 -10.63 -15.76 -1.85
C LEU A 148 -10.64 -17.15 -2.52
N GLN A 149 -11.28 -18.15 -1.90
CA GLN A 149 -11.41 -19.49 -2.48
C GLN A 149 -12.26 -19.53 -3.77
N LYS A 150 -13.15 -18.57 -3.98
CA LYS A 150 -14.00 -18.47 -5.19
C LYS A 150 -13.28 -17.79 -6.37
N LEU A 151 -12.16 -17.10 -6.13
CA LEU A 151 -11.44 -16.36 -7.16
C LEU A 151 -10.76 -17.25 -8.23
N PRO A 152 -10.10 -18.38 -7.90
CA PRO A 152 -9.44 -19.21 -8.91
C PRO A 152 -10.39 -19.69 -10.03
N GLU A 153 -11.62 -20.07 -9.69
CA GLU A 153 -12.64 -20.49 -10.67
C GLU A 153 -13.02 -19.32 -11.59
N ALA A 154 -13.27 -18.15 -11.01
CA ALA A 154 -13.62 -16.94 -11.76
C ALA A 154 -12.47 -16.46 -12.67
N ILE A 155 -11.23 -16.56 -12.21
CA ILE A 155 -10.02 -16.23 -12.98
C ILE A 155 -9.85 -17.20 -14.16
N THR A 156 -10.03 -18.50 -13.91
CA THR A 156 -9.92 -19.54 -14.95
C THR A 156 -11.01 -19.40 -16.01
N ALA A 157 -12.24 -19.06 -15.59
CA ALA A 157 -13.35 -18.83 -16.50
C ALA A 157 -13.16 -17.58 -17.39
N SER A 158 -12.50 -16.53 -16.87
CA SER A 158 -12.24 -15.31 -17.63
C SER A 158 -11.25 -15.51 -18.78
N GLY A 159 -10.29 -16.43 -18.63
CA GLY A 159 -9.23 -16.69 -19.61
C GLY A 159 -8.28 -15.49 -19.83
N GLY A 160 -7.02 -15.75 -20.19
CA GLY A 160 -6.09 -14.67 -20.53
C GLY A 160 -4.63 -15.09 -20.60
N SER A 161 -3.80 -14.30 -21.28
CA SER A 161 -2.35 -14.52 -21.34
C SER A 161 -1.63 -14.22 -20.02
N GLY A 162 -2.27 -13.50 -19.10
CA GLY A 162 -1.75 -13.14 -17.76
C GLY A 162 -1.99 -14.16 -16.65
N MET A 163 -2.57 -15.34 -16.95
CA MET A 163 -2.99 -16.33 -15.95
C MET A 163 -1.93 -16.68 -14.88
N PRO A 164 -0.65 -16.95 -15.23
CA PRO A 164 0.36 -17.26 -14.22
C PRO A 164 0.57 -16.10 -13.22
N ALA A 165 0.65 -14.87 -13.71
CA ALA A 165 0.84 -13.69 -12.87
C ALA A 165 -0.36 -13.43 -11.92
N TYR A 166 -1.57 -13.85 -12.31
CA TYR A 166 -2.76 -13.73 -11.48
C TYR A 166 -2.79 -14.76 -10.36
N LEU A 167 -2.40 -15.99 -10.65
CA LEU A 167 -2.32 -17.05 -9.63
C LEU A 167 -1.23 -16.75 -8.61
N ASP A 168 -0.05 -16.31 -9.07
CA ASP A 168 1.04 -15.89 -8.17
C ASP A 168 0.61 -14.70 -7.30
N GLY A 169 -0.03 -13.69 -7.90
CA GLY A 169 -0.55 -12.53 -7.17
C GLY A 169 -1.63 -12.89 -6.14
N LEU A 170 -2.49 -13.87 -6.46
CA LEU A 170 -3.52 -14.38 -5.56
C LEU A 170 -2.90 -15.17 -4.39
N GLU A 171 -1.89 -16.00 -4.65
CA GLU A 171 -1.19 -16.74 -3.60
C GLU A 171 -0.48 -15.78 -2.62
N GLU A 172 0.22 -14.77 -3.14
CA GLU A 172 0.82 -13.72 -2.32
C GLU A 172 -0.23 -12.98 -1.49
N LEU A 173 -1.36 -12.66 -2.10
CA LEU A 173 -2.47 -11.98 -1.43
C LEU A 173 -3.04 -12.83 -0.29
N ALA A 174 -3.31 -14.12 -0.54
CA ALA A 174 -3.78 -15.07 0.46
C ALA A 174 -2.79 -15.20 1.63
N ALA A 175 -1.49 -15.19 1.33
CA ALA A 175 -0.46 -15.28 2.35
C ALA A 175 -0.40 -14.02 3.25
N ILE A 176 -0.75 -12.84 2.71
CA ILE A 176 -0.89 -11.59 3.49
C ILE A 176 -2.18 -11.59 4.29
N TYR A 177 -3.29 -12.06 3.72
CA TYR A 177 -4.54 -12.24 4.45
C TYR A 177 -4.37 -13.17 5.65
N HIS A 178 -3.71 -14.31 5.46
CA HIS A 178 -3.40 -15.25 6.53
C HIS A 178 -2.53 -14.62 7.63
N ALA A 179 -1.51 -13.83 7.26
CA ALA A 179 -0.70 -13.08 8.24
C ALA A 179 -1.49 -11.98 8.96
N THR A 180 -2.46 -11.37 8.27
CA THR A 180 -3.21 -10.22 8.79
C THR A 180 -4.36 -10.65 9.68
N TYR A 181 -5.16 -11.63 9.26
CA TYR A 181 -6.41 -12.06 9.89
C TYR A 181 -6.37 -13.47 10.49
N GLY A 182 -5.28 -14.22 10.30
CA GLY A 182 -5.17 -15.62 10.71
C GLY A 182 -6.05 -16.55 9.89
N ASP A 183 -5.96 -17.84 10.19
CA ASP A 183 -6.87 -18.86 9.68
C ASP A 183 -8.24 -18.84 10.39
N SER A 184 -9.08 -19.83 10.14
CA SER A 184 -10.38 -20.01 10.80
C SER A 184 -10.30 -20.16 12.32
N HIS A 185 -9.11 -20.49 12.86
CA HIS A 185 -8.84 -20.58 14.29
C HIS A 185 -8.16 -19.32 14.84
N GLY A 186 -7.93 -18.31 13.99
CA GLY A 186 -7.27 -17.06 14.35
C GLY A 186 -5.77 -17.21 14.63
N VAL A 187 -5.16 -18.27 14.10
CA VAL A 187 -3.74 -18.58 14.27
C VAL A 187 -2.98 -18.24 13.00
N TYR A 188 -1.73 -17.82 13.16
CA TYR A 188 -0.80 -17.66 12.04
C TYR A 188 0.53 -18.34 12.35
N THR A 189 0.98 -19.22 11.46
CA THR A 189 2.28 -19.90 11.55
C THR A 189 3.07 -19.73 10.25
N GLY A 190 3.15 -18.51 9.74
CA GLY A 190 3.83 -18.19 8.49
C GLY A 190 5.03 -17.25 8.63
N ALA A 191 5.63 -16.91 7.50
CA ALA A 191 6.78 -16.03 7.44
C ALA A 191 6.41 -14.55 7.68
N ASP A 192 7.14 -13.89 8.57
CA ASP A 192 6.94 -12.49 8.97
C ASP A 192 6.92 -11.49 7.79
N LYS A 193 7.54 -11.80 6.65
CA LYS A 193 7.50 -10.96 5.44
C LYS A 193 6.08 -10.53 4.97
N ASN A 194 5.05 -11.26 5.42
CA ASN A 194 3.65 -11.03 5.08
C ASN A 194 2.87 -10.26 6.17
N SER A 195 3.47 -9.98 7.33
CA SER A 195 2.84 -9.22 8.43
C SER A 195 2.60 -7.74 8.10
N HIS A 196 3.29 -7.24 7.06
CA HIS A 196 3.16 -5.88 6.56
C HIS A 196 2.36 -5.84 5.25
N ILE A 197 1.15 -5.26 5.29
CA ILE A 197 0.27 -5.17 4.12
C ILE A 197 0.90 -4.41 2.95
N PHE A 198 1.69 -3.36 3.23
CA PHE A 198 2.40 -2.60 2.20
C PHE A 198 3.48 -3.42 1.50
N GLY A 199 3.93 -4.52 2.12
CA GLY A 199 4.87 -5.52 1.57
C GLY A 199 4.54 -5.91 0.14
N TRP A 200 3.26 -6.10 -0.16
CA TRP A 200 2.76 -6.47 -1.48
C TRP A 200 3.08 -5.43 -2.56
N LEU A 201 2.94 -4.13 -2.26
CA LEU A 201 3.16 -3.04 -3.22
C LEU A 201 4.61 -3.01 -3.73
N TYR A 202 5.55 -3.43 -2.88
CA TYR A 202 6.97 -3.50 -3.20
C TYR A 202 7.31 -4.75 -4.00
N ARG A 203 6.67 -5.89 -3.70
CA ARG A 203 6.93 -7.20 -4.33
C ARG A 203 6.19 -7.42 -5.65
N LEU A 204 5.19 -6.60 -5.94
CA LEU A 204 4.35 -6.73 -7.13
C LEU A 204 5.20 -6.78 -8.41
N GLN A 205 5.16 -7.92 -9.09
CA GLN A 205 5.98 -8.17 -10.28
C GLN A 205 5.56 -7.29 -11.47
N ALA A 206 6.51 -6.99 -12.37
CA ALA A 206 6.26 -6.17 -13.55
C ALA A 206 5.11 -6.69 -14.44
N PRO A 207 4.96 -8.01 -14.71
CA PRO A 207 3.88 -8.51 -15.54
C PRO A 207 2.49 -8.20 -14.99
N PHE A 208 2.30 -8.28 -13.67
CA PHE A 208 1.02 -7.95 -13.03
C PHE A 208 0.70 -6.45 -13.16
N ARG A 209 1.70 -5.58 -13.03
CA ARG A 209 1.54 -4.13 -13.22
C ARG A 209 1.13 -3.79 -14.65
N ASP A 210 1.72 -4.46 -15.64
CA ASP A 210 1.34 -4.26 -17.04
C ASP A 210 -0.11 -4.69 -17.29
N CYS A 211 -0.61 -5.71 -16.58
CA CYS A 211 -2.01 -6.10 -16.61
C CYS A 211 -2.92 -5.02 -15.98
N LEU A 212 -2.51 -4.41 -14.87
CA LEU A 212 -3.24 -3.28 -14.26
C LEU A 212 -3.30 -2.07 -15.20
N LEU A 213 -2.20 -1.72 -15.86
CA LEU A 213 -2.14 -0.61 -16.82
C LEU A 213 -3.01 -0.87 -18.04
N ARG A 214 -3.09 -2.12 -18.50
CA ARG A 214 -4.01 -2.57 -19.56
C ARG A 214 -5.46 -2.68 -19.09
N LYS A 215 -5.75 -2.37 -17.82
CA LYS A 215 -7.07 -2.46 -17.19
C LYS A 215 -7.67 -3.86 -17.30
N GLU A 216 -6.83 -4.90 -17.23
CA GLU A 216 -7.33 -6.28 -17.26
C GLU A 216 -8.20 -6.54 -16.03
N PRO A 217 -9.40 -7.10 -16.20
CA PRO A 217 -10.41 -7.13 -15.15
C PRO A 217 -10.00 -8.01 -13.96
N VAL A 218 -9.25 -9.08 -14.20
CA VAL A 218 -8.70 -9.95 -13.14
C VAL A 218 -7.64 -9.22 -12.30
N ALA A 219 -6.73 -8.47 -12.94
CA ALA A 219 -5.71 -7.71 -12.22
C ALA A 219 -6.36 -6.64 -11.32
N LEU A 220 -7.36 -5.93 -11.86
CA LEU A 220 -8.14 -4.96 -11.10
C LEU A 220 -8.89 -5.62 -9.94
N LEU A 221 -9.48 -6.79 -10.15
CA LEU A 221 -10.18 -7.53 -9.09
C LEU A 221 -9.24 -7.89 -7.93
N LEU A 222 -8.07 -8.43 -8.23
CA LEU A 222 -7.06 -8.76 -7.21
C LEU A 222 -6.60 -7.51 -6.45
N LEU A 223 -6.49 -6.36 -7.12
CA LEU A 223 -6.19 -5.08 -6.46
C LEU A 223 -7.33 -4.61 -5.54
N ALA A 224 -8.59 -4.83 -5.92
CA ALA A 224 -9.73 -4.50 -5.04
C ALA A 224 -9.74 -5.38 -3.78
N TYR A 225 -9.42 -6.67 -3.91
CA TYR A 225 -9.25 -7.54 -2.75
C TYR A 225 -8.04 -7.14 -1.90
N TYR A 226 -6.96 -6.66 -2.51
CA TYR A 226 -5.84 -6.08 -1.76
C TYR A 226 -6.26 -4.82 -0.98
N ALA A 227 -7.08 -3.94 -1.57
CA ALA A 227 -7.53 -2.71 -0.93
C ALA A 227 -8.30 -2.95 0.39
N VAL A 228 -8.98 -4.09 0.54
CA VAL A 228 -9.66 -4.47 1.79
C VAL A 228 -8.70 -4.64 2.97
N LEU A 229 -7.44 -5.01 2.73
CA LEU A 229 -6.41 -5.09 3.78
C LEU A 229 -6.16 -3.74 4.47
N PHE A 230 -6.46 -2.62 3.80
CA PHE A 230 -6.35 -1.28 4.36
C PHE A 230 -7.30 -1.00 5.52
N LYS A 231 -8.25 -1.89 5.84
CA LYS A 231 -9.00 -1.83 7.10
C LYS A 231 -8.10 -1.85 8.34
N THR A 232 -6.98 -2.57 8.27
CA THR A 232 -5.97 -2.56 9.34
C THR A 232 -5.16 -1.25 9.41
N THR A 233 -5.44 -0.31 8.51
CA THR A 233 -4.85 1.04 8.49
C THR A 233 -5.86 2.15 8.73
N GLU A 234 -7.08 1.84 9.18
CA GLU A 234 -8.10 2.87 9.50
C GLU A 234 -7.60 3.87 10.57
N ARG A 235 -6.70 3.45 11.47
CA ARG A 235 -6.06 4.34 12.46
C ARG A 235 -4.95 5.23 11.86
N CYS A 236 -4.52 4.95 10.65
CA CYS A 236 -3.45 5.69 9.97
C CYS A 236 -4.07 6.81 9.14
N TRP A 237 -4.06 8.03 9.66
CA TRP A 237 -4.63 9.21 9.00
C TRP A 237 -4.20 9.40 7.54
N TYR A 238 -2.96 9.01 7.20
CA TYR A 238 -2.42 9.14 5.84
C TYR A 238 -2.98 8.12 4.84
N MET A 239 -3.70 7.08 5.30
CA MET A 239 -4.38 6.12 4.44
C MET A 239 -5.88 6.42 4.29
N ASP A 240 -6.40 7.47 4.94
CA ASP A 240 -7.83 7.79 4.91
C ASP A 240 -8.31 7.98 3.46
N GLY A 241 -9.42 7.30 3.12
CA GLY A 241 -10.04 7.36 1.79
C GLY A 241 -9.45 6.47 0.71
N TRP A 242 -8.25 5.87 0.89
CA TRP A 242 -7.65 5.04 -0.16
C TRP A 242 -8.42 3.76 -0.45
N MET A 243 -8.86 3.04 0.59
CA MET A 243 -9.64 1.81 0.42
C MET A 243 -10.92 2.06 -0.39
N GLU A 244 -11.69 3.06 0.02
CA GLU A 244 -12.94 3.47 -0.63
C GLU A 244 -12.70 3.87 -2.08
N HIS A 245 -11.69 4.71 -2.33
CA HIS A 245 -11.33 5.14 -3.67
C HIS A 245 -11.01 3.95 -4.59
N LEU A 246 -10.12 3.05 -4.16
CA LEU A 246 -9.70 1.91 -4.97
C LEU A 246 -10.87 1.00 -5.31
N ILE A 247 -11.67 0.60 -4.31
CA ILE A 247 -12.78 -0.33 -4.50
C ILE A 247 -13.86 0.27 -5.40
N LEU A 248 -14.23 1.54 -5.18
CA LEU A 248 -15.24 2.21 -6.00
C LEU A 248 -14.74 2.45 -7.42
N THR A 249 -13.51 2.92 -7.61
CA THR A 249 -12.92 3.10 -8.94
C THR A 249 -12.89 1.77 -9.69
N ILE A 250 -12.39 0.70 -9.07
CA ILE A 250 -12.32 -0.63 -9.70
C ILE A 250 -13.70 -1.17 -10.04
N ASN A 251 -14.70 -0.95 -9.18
CA ASN A 251 -16.08 -1.38 -9.44
C ASN A 251 -16.66 -0.71 -10.70
N THR A 252 -16.27 0.52 -11.04
CA THR A 252 -16.71 1.17 -12.29
C THR A 252 -16.08 0.56 -13.55
N LEU A 253 -14.94 -0.12 -13.40
CA LEU A 253 -14.12 -0.66 -14.50
C LEU A 253 -14.44 -2.13 -14.78
N ILE A 254 -14.74 -2.91 -13.75
CA ILE A 254 -15.10 -4.32 -13.89
C ILE A 254 -16.54 -4.44 -14.41
N ARG A 255 -16.72 -5.17 -15.50
CA ARG A 255 -18.03 -5.50 -16.08
C ARG A 255 -18.11 -7.00 -16.39
N GLY A 256 -19.34 -7.49 -16.56
CA GLY A 256 -19.59 -8.90 -16.93
C GLY A 256 -19.46 -9.85 -15.75
N ASP A 257 -18.98 -11.05 -16.03
CA ASP A 257 -19.03 -12.20 -15.11
C ASP A 257 -18.20 -12.01 -13.83
N LEU A 258 -17.23 -11.09 -13.83
CA LEU A 258 -16.42 -10.79 -12.63
C LEU A 258 -17.07 -9.76 -11.69
N ALA A 259 -18.18 -9.13 -12.09
CA ALA A 259 -18.84 -8.11 -11.28
C ALA A 259 -19.43 -8.69 -9.98
N PHE A 260 -19.82 -9.98 -9.96
CA PHE A 260 -20.31 -10.59 -8.72
C PHE A 260 -19.18 -10.69 -7.66
N CYS A 261 -17.93 -10.89 -8.09
CA CYS A 261 -16.78 -10.98 -7.19
C CYS A 261 -16.48 -9.64 -6.47
N MET A 262 -16.98 -8.51 -6.99
CA MET A 262 -16.82 -7.19 -6.39
C MET A 262 -17.78 -6.92 -5.22
N GLN A 263 -18.81 -7.74 -5.03
CA GLN A 263 -19.77 -7.56 -3.94
C GLN A 263 -19.10 -7.63 -2.56
N TRP A 264 -18.16 -8.57 -2.38
CA TRP A 264 -17.47 -8.72 -1.09
C TRP A 264 -16.56 -7.52 -0.77
N PRO A 265 -15.65 -7.05 -1.66
CA PRO A 265 -14.88 -5.84 -1.39
C PRO A 265 -15.74 -4.61 -1.07
N ILE A 266 -16.84 -4.42 -1.80
CA ILE A 266 -17.75 -3.28 -1.58
C ILE A 266 -18.41 -3.35 -0.19
N ALA A 267 -18.81 -4.55 0.25
CA ALA A 267 -19.41 -4.75 1.57
C ALA A 267 -18.46 -4.40 2.73
N GLN A 268 -17.14 -4.36 2.48
CA GLN A 268 -16.15 -3.97 3.48
C GLN A 268 -16.04 -2.45 3.65
N ILE A 269 -16.62 -1.63 2.77
CA ILE A 269 -16.56 -0.18 2.95
C ILE A 269 -17.44 0.20 4.16
N SER A 270 -16.79 0.64 5.25
CA SER A 270 -17.50 1.10 6.46
C SER A 270 -18.27 2.39 6.13
N PRO A 271 -19.55 2.53 6.52
CA PRO A 271 -20.23 3.82 6.43
C PRO A 271 -19.51 4.83 7.34
N LYS A 272 -19.03 5.93 6.76
CA LYS A 272 -18.32 6.97 7.52
C LYS A 272 -19.28 7.68 8.46
N ASP A 273 -19.23 7.35 9.74
CA ASP A 273 -19.80 8.21 10.77
C ASP A 273 -19.01 9.52 10.81
N SER A 274 -19.69 10.60 10.42
CA SER A 274 -19.15 11.96 10.29
C SER A 274 -18.60 12.57 11.59
N THR A 275 -18.64 11.82 12.70
CA THR A 275 -18.26 12.23 14.06
C THR A 275 -16.86 11.78 14.50
N SER A 276 -16.18 10.87 13.77
CA SER A 276 -14.87 10.32 14.20
C SER A 276 -13.64 11.07 13.63
N ARG A 277 -13.75 12.37 13.31
CA ARG A 277 -12.63 13.18 12.78
C ARG A 277 -12.06 14.16 13.83
N ALA A 278 -11.79 13.67 15.03
CA ALA A 278 -11.13 14.42 16.10
C ALA A 278 -9.95 13.64 16.67
#